data_AF-A0A925V9S3-F1
#
_entry.id   AF-A0A925V9S3-F1
#
_cell.length_a   1.000
_cell.length_b   1.000
_cell.length_c   1.000
_cell.angle_alpha   90.00
_cell.angle_beta   90.00
_cell.angle_gamma   90.00
#
_symmetry.space_group_name_H-M   'P 1'
#
loop_
_entity.id
_entity.type
_entity.pdbx_description
1 polymer ?
#
loop_
_entity_poly.entity_id
_entity_poly.type
_entity_poly.pdbx_seq_one_letter_code
_entity_poly.pdbx_strand_id
1 'polypeptide(L)'
;IDGPAALHDRIRGVPGSFARAIATAAALRELPGVEVHIGSTITAHNADAMDATWDALQHALPGWPRRRWHWNAMQLSTHFFANAAQAELQVPVDRLVRGHLRARGLPRTMLEAMETAYLVNLAFVAGGEPSRVPCQALRSALFISPEGDVLPCHIYDRPLGSVRERDVLAIWHDAATLRAREDIERLACGGCFSACEAYPALAGAPLHAVGQTVKRALRLATERR
;
A
#
# COMPACT_ATOMS: atom_id res chain seq x y z
N ILE A 1 -2.04 4.10 -12.11
CA ILE A 1 -1.20 4.87 -13.05
C ILE A 1 0.23 4.74 -12.57
N ASP A 2 1.17 4.25 -13.38
CA ASP A 2 2.49 3.80 -12.91
C ASP A 2 3.61 4.37 -13.78
N GLY A 3 3.32 5.44 -14.50
CA GLY A 3 4.21 6.06 -15.47
C GLY A 3 3.46 7.11 -16.30
N PRO A 4 4.18 7.94 -17.08
CA PRO A 4 3.60 8.62 -18.23
C PRO A 4 2.96 7.60 -19.19
N ALA A 5 2.06 8.06 -20.07
CA ALA A 5 1.20 7.19 -20.87
C ALA A 5 1.88 5.94 -21.45
N ALA A 6 2.97 6.12 -22.21
CA ALA A 6 3.71 5.01 -22.81
C ALA A 6 4.36 4.07 -21.79
N LEU A 7 4.90 4.61 -20.68
CA LEU A 7 5.50 3.78 -19.63
C LEU A 7 4.45 3.00 -18.87
N HIS A 8 3.31 3.62 -18.52
CA HIS A 8 2.22 2.95 -17.85
C HIS A 8 1.66 1.80 -18.68
N ASP A 9 1.42 2.03 -19.97
CA ASP A 9 0.92 0.98 -20.87
C ASP A 9 1.90 -0.18 -20.99
N ARG A 10 3.21 0.09 -21.04
CA ARG A 10 4.24 -0.95 -21.01
C ARG A 10 4.24 -1.75 -19.70
N ILE A 11 4.24 -1.09 -18.55
CA ILE A 11 4.22 -1.74 -17.24
C ILE A 11 2.95 -2.58 -17.06
N ARG A 12 1.81 -2.07 -17.51
CA ARG A 12 0.52 -2.77 -17.43
C ARG A 12 0.35 -3.84 -18.50
N GLY A 13 1.19 -3.86 -19.53
CA GLY A 13 1.08 -4.78 -20.67
C GLY A 13 -0.16 -4.55 -21.52
N VAL A 14 -0.81 -3.39 -21.43
CA VAL A 14 -2.06 -3.11 -22.13
C VAL A 14 -2.01 -1.74 -22.81
N PRO A 15 -1.92 -1.68 -24.15
CA PRO A 15 -1.98 -0.43 -24.89
C PRO A 15 -3.25 0.39 -24.59
N GLY A 16 -3.10 1.70 -24.43
CA GLY A 16 -4.16 2.64 -24.11
C GLY A 16 -4.71 2.55 -22.68
N SER A 17 -4.10 1.75 -21.80
CA SER A 17 -4.55 1.60 -20.41
C SER A 17 -4.50 2.90 -19.63
N PHE A 18 -3.50 3.76 -19.89
CA PHE A 18 -3.39 5.07 -19.28
C PHE A 18 -4.61 5.92 -19.62
N ALA A 19 -4.89 6.07 -20.92
CA ALA A 19 -5.99 6.89 -21.40
C ALA A 19 -7.34 6.41 -20.86
N ARG A 20 -7.56 5.08 -20.82
CA ARG A 20 -8.78 4.50 -20.23
C ARG A 20 -8.87 4.77 -18.73
N ALA A 21 -7.78 4.61 -17.98
CA ALA A 21 -7.77 4.89 -16.54
C ALA A 21 -8.03 6.38 -16.24
N ILE A 22 -7.48 7.30 -17.04
CA ILE A 22 -7.79 8.73 -16.94
C ILE A 22 -9.27 9.01 -17.22
N ALA A 23 -9.82 8.44 -18.29
CA ALA A 23 -11.24 8.61 -18.63
C ALA A 23 -12.15 8.09 -17.50
N THR A 24 -11.82 6.93 -16.93
CA THR A 24 -12.53 6.39 -15.76
C THR A 24 -12.43 7.32 -14.55
N ALA A 25 -11.24 7.84 -14.24
CA ALA A 25 -11.05 8.75 -13.11
C ALA A 25 -11.85 10.06 -13.29
N ALA A 26 -11.91 10.60 -14.51
CA ALA A 26 -12.73 11.77 -14.84
C ALA A 26 -14.22 11.46 -14.65
N ALA A 27 -14.72 10.36 -15.23
CA ALA A 27 -16.13 10.00 -15.13
C ALA A 27 -16.58 9.74 -13.68
N LEU A 28 -15.76 9.03 -12.88
CA LEU A 28 -16.07 8.77 -11.47
C LEU A 28 -16.09 10.05 -10.63
N ARG A 29 -15.29 11.05 -10.98
CA ARG A 29 -15.20 12.32 -10.24
C ARG A 29 -16.48 13.16 -10.37
N GLU A 30 -17.23 12.99 -11.44
CA GLU A 30 -18.52 13.67 -11.65
C GLU A 30 -19.66 13.02 -10.85
N LEU A 31 -19.46 11.85 -10.25
CA LEU A 31 -20.48 11.17 -9.47
C LEU A 31 -20.58 11.77 -8.06
N PRO A 32 -21.79 12.17 -7.62
CA PRO A 32 -21.97 12.73 -6.28
C PRO A 32 -21.66 11.69 -5.20
N GLY A 33 -20.91 12.10 -4.19
CA GLY A 33 -20.53 11.23 -3.06
C GLY A 33 -19.37 10.27 -3.36
N VAL A 34 -18.80 10.30 -4.57
CA VAL A 34 -17.65 9.46 -4.93
C VAL A 34 -16.36 10.25 -4.79
N GLU A 35 -15.44 9.76 -3.94
CA GLU A 35 -14.07 10.24 -3.91
C GLU A 35 -13.14 9.34 -4.71
N VAL A 36 -12.42 9.92 -5.67
CA VAL A 36 -11.53 9.19 -6.57
C VAL A 36 -10.08 9.48 -6.21
N HIS A 37 -9.30 8.41 -6.06
CA HIS A 37 -7.84 8.47 -5.88
C HIS A 37 -7.15 7.77 -7.04
N ILE A 38 -5.99 8.29 -7.43
CA ILE A 38 -5.11 7.63 -8.38
C ILE A 38 -4.05 6.89 -7.56
N GLY A 39 -3.88 5.60 -7.82
CA GLY A 39 -2.85 4.77 -7.20
C GLY A 39 -1.65 4.56 -8.13
N SER A 40 -0.45 4.55 -7.57
CA SER A 40 0.79 4.10 -8.21
C SER A 40 1.51 3.09 -7.34
N THR A 41 2.05 2.04 -7.94
CA THR A 41 2.99 1.13 -7.27
C THR A 41 4.40 1.45 -7.75
N ILE A 42 5.27 1.85 -6.82
CA ILE A 42 6.66 2.17 -7.09
C ILE A 42 7.45 0.87 -7.24
N THR A 43 8.18 0.78 -8.34
CA THR A 43 9.06 -0.33 -8.74
C THR A 43 10.31 0.24 -9.40
N ALA A 44 11.32 -0.60 -9.62
CA ALA A 44 12.49 -0.25 -10.44
C ALA A 44 12.10 0.25 -11.85
N HIS A 45 10.93 -0.13 -12.39
CA HIS A 45 10.50 0.29 -13.72
C HIS A 45 10.02 1.75 -13.80
N ASN A 46 9.60 2.36 -12.69
CA ASN A 46 8.98 3.69 -12.71
C ASN A 46 9.51 4.68 -11.67
N ALA A 47 10.39 4.26 -10.77
CA ALA A 47 10.95 5.12 -9.72
C ALA A 47 11.48 6.45 -10.27
N ASP A 48 12.24 6.42 -11.38
CA ASP A 48 12.81 7.62 -12.01
C ASP A 48 11.81 8.44 -12.82
N ALA A 49 10.61 7.90 -13.05
CA ALA A 49 9.57 8.53 -13.86
C ALA A 49 8.42 9.10 -13.02
N MET A 50 8.52 9.11 -11.69
CA MET A 50 7.43 9.58 -10.82
C MET A 50 7.10 11.06 -11.05
N ASP A 51 8.10 11.94 -11.19
CA ASP A 51 7.82 13.36 -11.48
C ASP A 51 7.21 13.55 -12.88
N ALA A 52 7.72 12.85 -13.90
CA ALA A 52 7.12 12.86 -15.22
C ALA A 52 5.69 12.27 -15.23
N THR A 53 5.41 11.30 -14.35
CA THR A 53 4.06 10.74 -14.16
C THR A 53 3.12 11.80 -13.62
N TRP A 54 3.58 12.62 -12.67
CA TRP A 54 2.79 13.74 -12.17
C TRP A 54 2.48 14.74 -13.26
N ASP A 55 3.45 15.12 -14.09
CA ASP A 55 3.23 16.07 -15.18
C ASP A 55 2.22 15.52 -16.19
N ALA A 56 2.32 14.22 -16.53
CA ALA A 56 1.35 13.55 -17.38
C ALA A 56 -0.07 13.53 -16.77
N LEU A 57 -0.18 13.28 -15.46
CA LEU A 57 -1.45 13.35 -14.73
C LEU A 57 -2.04 14.76 -14.75
N GLN A 58 -1.23 15.78 -14.50
CA GLN A 58 -1.67 17.18 -14.51
C GLN A 58 -2.08 17.66 -15.90
N HIS A 59 -1.41 17.19 -16.94
CA HIS A 59 -1.79 17.46 -18.32
C HIS A 59 -3.13 16.80 -18.67
N ALA A 60 -3.32 15.54 -18.27
CA ALA A 60 -4.52 14.76 -18.61
C ALA A 60 -5.73 15.08 -17.73
N LEU A 61 -5.51 15.48 -16.48
CA LEU A 61 -6.52 15.88 -15.48
C LEU A 61 -6.10 17.21 -14.82
N PRO A 62 -6.25 18.36 -15.52
CA PRO A 62 -5.87 19.65 -14.96
C PRO A 62 -6.52 19.94 -13.61
N GLY A 63 -5.71 20.39 -12.66
CA GLY A 63 -6.16 20.68 -11.30
C GLY A 63 -6.43 19.45 -10.43
N TRP A 64 -5.97 18.25 -10.82
CA TRP A 64 -5.99 17.10 -9.92
C TRP A 64 -5.19 17.41 -8.64
N PRO A 65 -5.74 17.17 -7.44
CA PRO A 65 -5.02 17.49 -6.21
C PRO A 65 -3.95 16.43 -5.95
N ARG A 66 -2.70 16.87 -5.70
CA ARG A 66 -1.56 15.98 -5.40
C ARG A 66 -1.84 15.00 -4.24
N ARG A 67 -2.67 15.42 -3.28
CA ARG A 67 -3.12 14.58 -2.14
C ARG A 67 -4.01 13.40 -2.50
N ARG A 68 -4.63 13.38 -3.69
CA ARG A 68 -5.39 12.24 -4.24
C ARG A 68 -4.54 11.34 -5.13
N TRP A 69 -3.22 11.40 -4.96
CA TRP A 69 -2.28 10.50 -5.60
C TRP A 69 -1.58 9.66 -4.53
N HIS A 70 -2.08 8.45 -4.37
CA HIS A 70 -1.63 7.47 -3.40
C HIS A 70 -0.51 6.61 -3.99
N TRP A 71 0.57 6.42 -3.24
CA TRP A 71 1.74 5.64 -3.66
C TRP A 71 1.89 4.42 -2.76
N ASN A 72 2.14 3.26 -3.34
CA ASN A 72 2.57 2.05 -2.64
C ASN A 72 4.00 1.69 -3.07
N ALA A 73 4.74 1.00 -2.21
CA ALA A 73 5.91 0.24 -2.65
C ALA A 73 5.47 -1.17 -3.06
N MET A 74 6.15 -1.74 -4.06
CA MET A 74 5.92 -3.13 -4.47
C MET A 74 6.03 -4.11 -3.30
N GLN A 75 5.05 -4.99 -3.20
CA GLN A 75 5.04 -6.09 -2.24
C GLN A 75 5.23 -7.41 -2.98
N LEU A 76 5.72 -8.43 -2.28
CA LEU A 76 5.90 -9.78 -2.80
C LEU A 76 4.87 -10.70 -2.15
N SER A 77 4.28 -11.57 -2.97
CA SER A 77 3.35 -12.60 -2.52
C SER A 77 3.35 -13.76 -3.51
N THR A 78 3.46 -14.98 -2.99
CA THR A 78 3.40 -16.21 -3.78
C THR A 78 1.97 -16.54 -4.20
N HIS A 79 0.97 -16.28 -3.35
CA HIS A 79 -0.41 -16.66 -3.60
C HIS A 79 -1.26 -15.55 -4.23
N PHE A 80 -1.02 -14.28 -3.88
CA PHE A 80 -1.85 -13.17 -4.37
C PHE A 80 -1.31 -12.53 -5.64
N PHE A 81 -0.01 -12.20 -5.66
CA PHE A 81 0.62 -11.55 -6.82
C PHE A 81 1.36 -12.53 -7.73
N ALA A 82 1.66 -13.74 -7.25
CA ALA A 82 2.53 -14.72 -7.91
C ALA A 82 3.86 -14.11 -8.40
N ASN A 83 4.44 -13.20 -7.61
CA ASN A 83 5.57 -12.34 -8.03
C ASN A 83 6.84 -12.51 -7.18
N ALA A 84 6.95 -13.59 -6.39
CA ALA A 84 8.08 -13.81 -5.49
C ALA A 84 9.45 -13.79 -6.20
N ALA A 85 9.50 -14.14 -7.50
CA ALA A 85 10.70 -14.12 -8.32
C ALA A 85 11.08 -12.71 -8.86
N GLN A 86 10.34 -11.66 -8.47
CA GLN A 86 10.54 -10.29 -8.96
C GLN A 86 11.02 -9.33 -7.84
N ALA A 87 11.71 -9.87 -6.85
CA ALA A 87 12.21 -9.10 -5.70
C ALA A 87 13.16 -7.96 -6.11
N GLU A 88 13.88 -8.12 -7.23
CA GLU A 88 14.77 -7.13 -7.82
C GLU A 88 14.06 -5.85 -8.27
N LEU A 89 12.73 -5.88 -8.41
CA LEU A 89 11.94 -4.69 -8.74
C LEU A 89 11.59 -3.83 -7.53
N GLN A 90 11.82 -4.32 -6.30
CA GLN A 90 11.68 -3.52 -5.09
C GLN A 90 12.85 -2.53 -5.00
N VAL A 91 12.54 -1.27 -4.74
CA VAL A 91 13.53 -0.19 -4.63
C VAL A 91 13.30 0.62 -3.35
N PRO A 92 14.35 1.21 -2.76
CA PRO A 92 14.19 2.22 -1.72
C PRO A 92 13.33 3.37 -2.24
N VAL A 93 12.36 3.82 -1.43
CA VAL A 93 11.41 4.89 -1.80
C VAL A 93 11.54 6.12 -0.92
N ASP A 94 12.48 6.14 0.02
CA ASP A 94 12.64 7.19 1.03
C ASP A 94 12.74 8.59 0.41
N ARG A 95 13.59 8.75 -0.62
CA ARG A 95 13.79 10.02 -1.32
C ARG A 95 12.54 10.45 -2.08
N LEU A 96 11.93 9.51 -2.81
CA LEU A 96 10.71 9.75 -3.59
C LEU A 96 9.55 10.16 -2.67
N VAL A 97 9.31 9.40 -1.61
CA VAL A 97 8.25 9.65 -0.63
C VAL A 97 8.47 10.97 0.09
N ARG A 98 9.71 11.32 0.44
CA ARG A 98 10.02 12.63 1.04
C ARG A 98 9.64 13.78 0.10
N GLY A 99 9.97 13.67 -1.18
CA GLY A 99 9.56 14.64 -2.20
C GLY A 99 8.03 14.74 -2.30
N HIS A 100 7.35 13.60 -2.36
CA HIS A 100 5.89 13.53 -2.42
C HIS A 100 5.21 14.14 -1.19
N LEU A 101 5.68 13.84 0.01
CA LEU A 101 5.18 14.43 1.25
C LEU A 101 5.31 15.97 1.26
N ARG A 102 6.45 16.50 0.81
CA ARG A 102 6.65 17.95 0.68
C ARG A 102 5.68 18.57 -0.32
N ALA A 103 5.48 17.93 -1.48
CA ALA A 103 4.56 18.39 -2.51
C ALA A 103 3.08 18.32 -2.09
N ARG A 104 2.72 17.37 -1.21
CA ARG A 104 1.36 17.24 -0.65
C ARG A 104 1.04 18.28 0.41
N GLY A 105 2.05 18.73 1.17
CA GLY A 105 1.87 19.65 2.29
C GLY A 105 1.28 18.98 3.53
N LEU A 106 0.77 19.80 4.47
CA LEU A 106 0.19 19.31 5.73
C LEU A 106 -1.20 18.69 5.51
N PRO A 107 -1.54 17.61 6.23
CA PRO A 107 -2.85 16.98 6.14
C PRO A 107 -3.96 17.89 6.68
N ARG A 108 -5.12 17.87 6.03
CA ARG A 108 -6.29 18.70 6.37
C ARG A 108 -7.43 17.91 7.01
N THR A 109 -7.41 16.59 6.85
CA THR A 109 -8.44 15.67 7.34
C THR A 109 -7.80 14.49 8.04
N MET A 110 -8.59 13.72 8.80
CA MET A 110 -8.11 12.50 9.43
C MET A 110 -7.61 11.49 8.39
N LEU A 111 -8.30 11.34 7.27
CA LEU A 111 -7.89 10.45 6.18
C LEU A 111 -6.54 10.87 5.60
N GLU A 112 -6.33 12.18 5.36
CA GLU A 112 -5.04 12.70 4.90
C GLU A 112 -3.93 12.51 5.95
N ALA A 113 -4.26 12.60 7.24
CA ALA A 113 -3.31 12.35 8.33
C ALA A 113 -2.89 10.87 8.37
N MET A 114 -3.83 9.95 8.15
CA MET A 114 -3.53 8.52 8.04
C MET A 114 -2.65 8.21 6.83
N GLU A 115 -2.95 8.78 5.66
CA GLU A 115 -2.13 8.63 4.46
C GLU A 115 -0.74 9.26 4.64
N THR A 116 -0.64 10.40 5.33
CA THR A 116 0.65 11.00 5.71
C THR A 116 1.44 10.06 6.62
N ALA A 117 0.79 9.48 7.64
CA ALA A 117 1.42 8.51 8.53
C ALA A 117 1.87 7.26 7.76
N TYR A 118 1.04 6.76 6.84
CA TYR A 118 1.40 5.66 5.96
C TYR A 118 2.66 5.97 5.15
N LEU A 119 2.69 7.09 4.42
CA LEU A 119 3.85 7.49 3.62
C LEU A 119 5.11 7.70 4.48
N VAL A 120 5.01 8.36 5.63
CA VAL A 120 6.15 8.55 6.54
C VAL A 120 6.73 7.21 6.98
N ASN A 121 5.91 6.22 7.31
CA ASN A 121 6.39 4.90 7.69
C ASN A 121 6.93 4.12 6.48
N LEU A 122 6.25 4.18 5.33
CA LEU A 122 6.65 3.52 4.09
C LEU A 122 8.07 3.89 3.68
N ALA A 123 8.46 5.17 3.83
CA ALA A 123 9.79 5.67 3.51
C ALA A 123 10.93 4.88 4.20
N PHE A 124 10.67 4.32 5.38
CA PHE A 124 11.67 3.52 6.11
C PHE A 124 11.45 2.02 5.94
N VAL A 125 10.19 1.56 5.90
CA VAL A 125 9.90 0.13 5.83
C VAL A 125 10.27 -0.46 4.47
N ALA A 126 10.04 0.29 3.39
CA ALA A 126 10.52 -0.12 2.07
C ALA A 126 12.05 -0.18 1.97
N GLY A 127 12.78 0.51 2.88
CA GLY A 127 14.23 0.41 3.01
C GLY A 127 14.71 -0.72 3.93
N GLY A 128 13.80 -1.59 4.41
CA GLY A 128 14.11 -2.75 5.25
C GLY A 128 13.95 -2.54 6.75
N GLU A 129 13.55 -1.35 7.23
CA GLU A 129 13.23 -1.20 8.66
C GLU A 129 11.90 -1.92 9.00
N PRO A 130 11.80 -2.64 10.13
CA PRO A 130 10.53 -3.20 10.55
C PRO A 130 9.50 -2.08 10.83
N SER A 131 8.23 -2.32 10.53
CA SER A 131 7.16 -1.31 10.73
C SER A 131 7.07 -0.86 12.19
N ARG A 132 7.25 -1.81 13.14
CA ARG A 132 7.06 -1.64 14.59
C ARG A 132 5.65 -1.16 14.99
N VAL A 133 4.70 -1.26 14.06
CA VAL A 133 3.28 -1.05 14.29
C VAL A 133 2.61 -2.42 14.23
N PRO A 134 1.93 -2.88 15.30
CA PRO A 134 1.29 -4.19 15.35
C PRO A 134 0.32 -4.41 14.18
N CYS A 135 0.57 -5.48 13.41
CA CYS A 135 -0.31 -5.90 12.32
C CYS A 135 -1.67 -6.34 12.87
N GLN A 136 -2.75 -6.07 12.12
CA GLN A 136 -4.11 -6.46 12.49
C GLN A 136 -4.63 -7.70 11.73
N ALA A 137 -3.80 -8.31 10.89
CA ALA A 137 -4.10 -9.60 10.27
C ALA A 137 -4.41 -10.64 11.35
N LEU A 138 -5.52 -11.34 11.17
CA LEU A 138 -6.13 -12.28 12.12
C LEU A 138 -6.51 -11.68 13.47
N ARG A 139 -6.56 -10.35 13.63
CA ARG A 139 -7.10 -9.67 14.83
C ARG A 139 -8.40 -8.94 14.52
N SER A 140 -8.43 -8.23 13.40
CA SER A 140 -9.63 -7.54 12.89
C SER A 140 -9.85 -7.71 11.39
N ALA A 141 -8.94 -8.42 10.70
CA ALA A 141 -9.04 -8.69 9.28
C ALA A 141 -8.54 -10.11 8.95
N LEU A 142 -9.05 -10.68 7.86
CA LEU A 142 -8.54 -11.87 7.18
C LEU A 142 -8.64 -11.65 5.67
N PHE A 143 -7.97 -12.49 4.90
CA PHE A 143 -8.11 -12.52 3.45
C PHE A 143 -8.85 -13.78 3.02
N ILE A 144 -9.78 -13.64 2.07
CA ILE A 144 -10.47 -14.77 1.41
C ILE A 144 -10.09 -14.72 -0.07
N SER A 145 -9.51 -15.79 -0.59
CA SER A 145 -9.19 -15.90 -2.02
C SER A 145 -10.47 -16.03 -2.87
N PRO A 146 -10.41 -15.79 -4.19
CA PRO A 146 -11.53 -16.06 -5.10
C PRO A 146 -12.04 -17.50 -5.03
N GLU A 147 -11.16 -18.45 -4.69
CA GLU A 147 -11.45 -19.87 -4.52
C GLU A 147 -12.11 -20.18 -3.16
N GLY A 148 -12.15 -19.21 -2.24
CA GLY A 148 -12.74 -19.33 -0.92
C GLY A 148 -11.76 -19.73 0.19
N ASP A 149 -10.46 -19.77 -0.10
CA ASP A 149 -9.44 -20.08 0.91
C ASP A 149 -9.25 -18.91 1.85
N VAL A 150 -9.18 -19.19 3.14
CA VAL A 150 -8.90 -18.22 4.20
C VAL A 150 -7.40 -18.17 4.44
N LEU A 151 -6.82 -16.98 4.32
CA LEU A 151 -5.42 -16.70 4.63
C LEU A 151 -5.33 -15.52 5.62
N PRO A 152 -4.19 -15.34 6.33
CA PRO A 152 -4.00 -14.21 7.23
C PRO A 152 -4.12 -12.86 6.52
N CYS A 153 -3.53 -12.75 5.34
CA CYS A 153 -3.55 -11.55 4.50
C CYS A 153 -3.15 -11.91 3.06
N HIS A 154 -3.01 -10.90 2.19
CA HIS A 154 -2.59 -11.09 0.81
C HIS A 154 -1.07 -11.29 0.64
N ILE A 155 -0.29 -11.23 1.72
CA ILE A 155 1.18 -11.38 1.71
C ILE A 155 1.63 -12.71 2.31
N TYR A 156 1.09 -13.09 3.48
CA TYR A 156 1.53 -14.28 4.19
C TYR A 156 0.82 -15.52 3.66
N ASP A 157 1.52 -16.30 2.82
CA ASP A 157 1.03 -17.54 2.23
C ASP A 157 0.95 -18.66 3.28
N ARG A 158 -0.15 -18.64 4.02
CA ARG A 158 -0.48 -19.62 5.06
C ARG A 158 -1.97 -19.93 5.03
N PRO A 159 -2.42 -20.90 4.22
CA PRO A 159 -3.81 -21.32 4.20
C PRO A 159 -4.30 -21.78 5.58
N LEU A 160 -5.52 -21.37 5.96
CA LEU A 160 -6.13 -21.66 7.26
C LEU A 160 -7.41 -22.51 7.15
N GLY A 161 -7.90 -22.71 5.93
CA GLY A 161 -9.13 -23.46 5.62
C GLY A 161 -9.89 -22.81 4.48
N SER A 162 -11.09 -23.33 4.16
CA SER A 162 -11.95 -22.77 3.11
C SER A 162 -13.35 -22.47 3.64
N VAL A 163 -13.88 -21.29 3.30
CA VAL A 163 -15.26 -20.90 3.63
C VAL A 163 -16.31 -21.72 2.87
N ARG A 164 -15.87 -22.50 1.87
CA ARG A 164 -16.73 -23.44 1.13
C ARG A 164 -17.01 -24.73 1.91
N GLU A 165 -16.15 -25.04 2.88
CA GLU A 165 -16.19 -26.29 3.64
C GLU A 165 -16.60 -26.08 5.09
N ARG A 166 -16.18 -24.97 5.70
CA ARG A 166 -16.39 -24.66 7.11
C ARG A 166 -16.84 -23.21 7.28
N ASP A 167 -17.57 -22.96 8.36
CA ASP A 167 -17.92 -21.60 8.78
C ASP A 167 -16.67 -20.76 9.07
N VAL A 168 -16.68 -19.49 8.65
CA VAL A 168 -15.53 -18.58 8.79
C VAL A 168 -15.18 -18.30 10.25
N LEU A 169 -16.17 -18.24 11.16
CA LEU A 169 -15.91 -18.03 12.58
C LEU A 169 -15.29 -19.28 13.20
N ALA A 170 -15.64 -20.48 12.72
CA ALA A 170 -14.98 -21.71 13.14
C ALA A 170 -13.49 -21.72 12.71
N ILE A 171 -13.18 -21.25 11.49
CA ILE A 171 -11.79 -21.10 11.02
C ILE A 171 -11.06 -20.03 11.85
N TRP A 172 -11.71 -18.90 12.14
CA TRP A 172 -11.12 -17.78 12.89
C TRP A 172 -10.66 -18.17 14.29
N HIS A 173 -11.41 -19.03 14.99
CA HIS A 173 -11.08 -19.49 16.34
C HIS A 173 -10.23 -20.77 16.37
N ASP A 174 -9.87 -21.32 15.21
CA ASP A 174 -9.07 -22.54 15.12
C ASP A 174 -7.65 -22.31 15.68
N ALA A 175 -7.07 -23.36 16.28
CA ALA A 175 -5.73 -23.31 16.84
C ALA A 175 -4.68 -23.00 15.75
N ALA A 176 -4.92 -23.40 14.50
CA ALA A 176 -4.06 -23.05 13.38
C ALA A 176 -4.02 -21.53 13.12
N THR A 177 -5.18 -20.87 13.20
CA THR A 177 -5.33 -19.42 13.04
C THR A 177 -4.68 -18.67 14.20
N LEU A 178 -4.86 -19.14 15.44
CA LEU A 178 -4.20 -18.55 16.60
C LEU A 178 -2.67 -18.65 16.49
N ARG A 179 -2.13 -19.79 16.05
CA ARG A 179 -0.68 -19.92 15.77
C ARG A 179 -0.21 -18.98 14.66
N ALA A 180 -0.97 -18.86 13.57
CA ALA A 180 -0.65 -17.93 12.48
C ALA A 180 -0.60 -16.47 12.95
N ARG A 181 -1.49 -16.08 13.88
CA ARG A 181 -1.45 -14.76 14.53
C ARG A 181 -0.16 -14.55 15.32
N GLU A 182 0.27 -15.54 16.11
CA GLU A 182 1.54 -15.45 16.83
C GLU A 182 2.74 -15.35 15.89
N ASP A 183 2.71 -16.03 14.75
CA ASP A 183 3.76 -15.95 13.73
C ASP A 183 3.86 -14.55 13.14
N ILE A 184 2.72 -13.88 12.92
CA ILE A 184 2.68 -12.48 12.50
C ILE A 184 3.25 -11.55 13.58
N GLU A 185 2.91 -11.77 14.86
CA GLU A 185 3.41 -10.98 15.98
C GLU A 185 4.92 -11.09 16.16
N ARG A 186 5.48 -12.28 15.90
CA ARG A 186 6.92 -12.54 15.89
C ARG A 186 7.61 -12.17 14.58
N LEU A 187 6.87 -11.63 13.60
CA LEU A 187 7.35 -11.31 12.25
C LEU A 187 7.94 -12.52 11.48
N ALA A 188 7.51 -13.74 11.79
CA ALA A 188 7.89 -14.96 11.06
C ALA A 188 7.33 -14.97 9.61
N CYS A 189 6.36 -14.10 9.31
CA CYS A 189 5.88 -13.84 7.96
C CYS A 189 6.79 -12.91 7.13
N GLY A 190 7.92 -12.46 7.69
CA GLY A 190 8.85 -11.50 7.06
C GLY A 190 8.48 -10.03 7.28
N GLY A 191 7.24 -9.74 7.66
CA GLY A 191 6.74 -8.38 7.83
C GLY A 191 6.49 -7.66 6.51
N CYS A 192 5.56 -6.70 6.51
CA CYS A 192 5.27 -5.88 5.34
C CYS A 192 4.74 -4.50 5.75
N PHE A 193 4.49 -3.65 4.75
CA PHE A 193 3.79 -2.38 4.94
C PHE A 193 2.99 -2.01 3.67
N SER A 194 2.23 -2.97 3.17
CA SER A 194 1.24 -2.74 2.12
C SER A 194 0.17 -1.75 2.62
N ALA A 195 -0.52 -1.03 1.74
CA ALA A 195 -1.67 -0.22 2.18
C ALA A 195 -2.74 -1.07 2.88
N CYS A 196 -3.06 -2.27 2.36
CA CYS A 196 -4.14 -3.10 2.88
C CYS A 196 -3.91 -3.54 4.33
N GLU A 197 -2.67 -3.78 4.75
CA GLU A 197 -2.36 -4.12 6.16
C GLU A 197 -1.92 -2.91 6.98
N ALA A 198 -1.27 -1.92 6.37
CA ALA A 198 -0.76 -0.75 7.10
C ALA A 198 -1.89 0.14 7.61
N TYR A 199 -2.94 0.38 6.84
CA TYR A 199 -4.06 1.22 7.28
C TYR A 199 -4.78 0.63 8.51
N PRO A 200 -5.17 -0.67 8.51
CA PRO A 200 -5.65 -1.32 9.72
C PRO A 200 -4.65 -1.30 10.86
N ALA A 201 -3.35 -1.51 10.61
CA ALA A 201 -2.31 -1.44 11.65
C ALA A 201 -2.21 -0.05 12.30
N LEU A 202 -2.23 1.01 11.49
CA LEU A 202 -2.19 2.39 11.95
C LEU A 202 -3.44 2.74 12.79
N ALA A 203 -4.62 2.24 12.39
CA ALA A 203 -5.86 2.46 13.12
C ALA A 203 -5.99 1.60 14.39
N GLY A 204 -5.58 0.32 14.32
CA GLY A 204 -5.75 -0.66 15.39
C GLY A 204 -4.68 -0.61 16.48
N ALA A 205 -3.59 0.13 16.27
CA ALA A 205 -2.54 0.34 17.26
C ALA A 205 -2.11 1.82 17.34
N PRO A 206 -3.01 2.74 17.73
CA PRO A 206 -2.82 4.18 17.56
C PRO A 206 -1.62 4.74 18.33
N LEU A 207 -1.33 4.25 19.54
CA LEU A 207 -0.16 4.70 20.31
C LEU A 207 1.16 4.30 19.64
N HIS A 208 1.25 3.08 19.11
CA HIS A 208 2.41 2.62 18.34
C HIS A 208 2.53 3.38 17.02
N ALA A 209 1.42 3.55 16.32
CA ALA A 209 1.35 4.28 15.06
C ALA A 209 1.84 5.73 15.23
N VAL A 210 1.32 6.48 16.21
CA VAL A 210 1.75 7.85 16.49
C VAL A 210 3.23 7.87 16.90
N GLY A 211 3.65 7.00 17.82
CA GLY A 211 5.04 6.94 18.27
C GLY A 211 6.04 6.69 17.15
N GLN A 212 5.78 5.69 16.28
CA GLN A 212 6.65 5.40 15.13
C GLN A 212 6.60 6.51 14.09
N THR A 213 5.41 7.05 13.79
CA THR A 213 5.24 8.10 12.79
C THR A 213 5.97 9.38 13.20
N VAL A 214 5.83 9.82 14.46
CA VAL A 214 6.51 11.03 14.97
C VAL A 214 8.03 10.83 14.93
N LYS A 215 8.54 9.69 15.41
CA LYS A 215 9.97 9.37 15.38
C LYS A 215 10.54 9.43 13.95
N ARG A 216 9.82 8.85 12.99
CA ARG A 216 10.23 8.80 11.57
C ARG A 216 10.09 10.15 10.88
N ALA A 217 9.04 10.91 11.18
CA ALA A 217 8.86 12.27 10.67
C ALA A 217 9.99 13.20 11.12
N LEU A 218 10.42 13.10 12.39
CA LEU A 218 11.58 13.84 12.90
C LEU A 218 12.86 13.48 12.14
N ARG A 219 13.11 12.18 11.89
CA ARG A 219 14.27 11.72 11.10
C ARG A 219 14.27 12.29 9.67
N LEU A 220 13.11 12.23 8.98
CA LEU A 220 12.96 12.82 7.64
C LEU A 220 13.19 14.34 7.62
N ALA A 221 12.85 15.03 8.71
CA ALA A 221 13.08 16.47 8.85
C ALA A 221 14.56 16.80 9.13
N THR A 222 15.26 15.97 9.90
CA THR A 222 16.67 16.18 10.30
C THR A 222 17.68 15.75 9.25
N GLU A 223 17.35 14.78 8.41
CA GLU A 223 18.23 14.28 7.32
C GLU A 223 18.31 15.28 6.14
N ARG A 224 18.52 16.57 6.42
CA ARG A 224 18.83 17.58 5.42
C ARG A 224 20.28 17.37 4.93
N ARG A 225 20.46 16.55 3.90
CA ARG A 225 21.54 16.61 2.90
C ARG A 225 21.22 15.64 1.77
#